data_AF-A0A838FLU8-F1
#
_entry.id   AF-A0A838FLU8-F1
#
_cell.length_a   1.000
_cell.length_b   1.000
_cell.length_c   1.000
_cell.angle_alpha   90.00
_cell.angle_beta   90.00
_cell.angle_gamma   90.00
#
_symmetry.space_group_name_H-M   'P 1'
#
loop_
_entity.id
_entity.type
_entity.pdbx_description
1 polymer ?
#
loop_
_entity_poly.entity_id
_entity_poly.type
_entity_poly.pdbx_seq_one_letter_code
_entity_poly.pdbx_strand_id
1 'polypeptide(L)'
;MAGVTGEPPFRYLFLEGERLRLDEGPGRRVGVDRRCVEGEPVAGAYVHLCALADDDARVPYDQPEVQQARRDALAWWVPMLGDDLVCLSTLSVDAVHCAGAVTVTRTPRSFADDPFARLFPGRVLRSDVFCPVAPPAGPVLERYAGAPWPGGAFETPSEGGHP
;
A
#
# COMPACT_ATOMS: atom_id res chain seq x y z
N MET A 1 19.27 15.13 -23.83
CA MET A 1 18.35 14.85 -22.71
C MET A 1 17.46 13.69 -23.13
N ALA A 2 17.94 12.46 -22.99
CA ALA A 2 17.15 11.27 -23.31
C ALA A 2 16.15 11.05 -22.17
N GLY A 3 14.85 11.15 -22.48
CA GLY A 3 13.79 10.88 -21.52
C GLY A 3 13.85 9.42 -21.09
N VAL A 4 13.85 9.19 -19.79
CA VAL A 4 13.63 7.86 -19.23
C VAL A 4 12.18 7.50 -19.55
N THR A 5 11.94 6.79 -20.66
CA THR A 5 10.67 6.13 -20.94
C THR A 5 10.58 4.88 -20.08
N GLY A 6 10.43 5.08 -18.77
CA GLY A 6 9.96 4.05 -17.85
C GLY A 6 8.47 4.27 -17.64
N GLU A 7 7.68 3.20 -17.70
CA GLU A 7 6.29 3.26 -17.23
C GLU A 7 6.25 3.78 -15.79
N PRO A 8 5.23 4.59 -15.42
CA PRO A 8 5.14 5.14 -14.07
C PRO A 8 5.14 4.01 -13.02
N PRO A 9 5.76 4.22 -11.86
CA PRO A 9 5.83 3.20 -10.81
C PRO A 9 4.50 2.97 -10.07
N PHE A 10 3.43 3.62 -10.53
CA PHE A 10 2.09 3.53 -9.98
C PHE A 10 1.06 3.32 -11.09
N ARG A 11 -0.09 2.77 -10.68
CA ARG A 11 -1.34 2.80 -11.45
C ARG A 11 -2.35 3.66 -10.72
N TYR A 12 -3.28 4.24 -11.46
CA TYR A 12 -4.37 4.97 -10.86
C TYR A 12 -5.51 4.02 -10.50
N LEU A 13 -6.06 4.22 -9.31
CA LEU A 13 -7.33 3.69 -8.87
C LEU A 13 -8.31 4.84 -8.68
N PHE A 14 -9.59 4.52 -8.82
CA PHE A 14 -10.69 5.43 -8.50
C PHE A 14 -11.35 4.95 -7.21
N LEU A 15 -11.30 5.82 -6.20
CA LEU A 15 -11.95 5.62 -4.91
C LEU A 15 -13.35 6.26 -4.95
N GLU A 16 -14.38 5.43 -4.97
CA GLU A 16 -15.79 5.85 -4.99
C GLU A 16 -16.47 5.37 -3.70
N GLY A 17 -16.48 6.20 -2.67
CA GLY A 17 -17.02 5.85 -1.35
C GLY A 17 -16.32 4.63 -0.75
N GLU A 18 -16.92 3.45 -0.89
CA GLU A 18 -16.44 2.17 -0.34
C GLU A 18 -15.88 1.20 -1.40
N ARG A 19 -15.69 1.66 -2.64
CA ARG A 19 -15.22 0.82 -3.75
C ARG A 19 -13.92 1.34 -4.35
N LEU A 20 -13.03 0.40 -4.68
CA LEU A 20 -11.81 0.65 -5.44
C LEU A 20 -11.96 0.05 -6.85
N ARG A 21 -11.67 0.87 -7.87
CA ARG A 21 -11.79 0.50 -9.28
C ARG A 21 -10.51 0.79 -10.04
N LEU A 22 -10.16 -0.09 -10.96
CA LEU A 22 -9.05 0.09 -11.91
C LEU A 22 -9.46 0.97 -13.10
N ASP A 23 -10.71 0.84 -13.55
CA ASP A 23 -11.25 1.60 -14.69
C ASP A 23 -11.60 3.03 -14.28
N GLU A 24 -11.56 3.94 -15.27
CA GLU A 24 -12.02 5.32 -15.08
C GLU A 24 -13.47 5.36 -14.60
N GLY A 25 -13.71 6.19 -13.59
CA GLY A 25 -15.03 6.30 -12.98
C GLY A 25 -15.16 7.56 -12.13
N PRO A 26 -16.36 7.80 -11.58
CA PRO A 26 -16.55 8.83 -10.57
C PRO A 26 -15.71 8.53 -9.32
N GLY A 27 -15.32 9.57 -8.60
CA GLY A 27 -14.57 9.46 -7.35
C GLY A 27 -13.12 9.94 -7.44
N ARG A 28 -12.40 9.76 -6.34
CA ARG A 28 -11.05 10.30 -6.17
C ARG A 28 -10.02 9.46 -6.90
N ARG A 29 -9.25 10.08 -7.80
CA ARG A 29 -8.11 9.42 -8.46
C ARG A 29 -6.91 9.40 -7.52
N VAL A 30 -6.42 8.20 -7.22
CA VAL A 30 -5.24 7.97 -6.36
C VAL A 30 -4.28 6.99 -7.01
N GLY A 31 -2.98 7.21 -6.85
CA GLY A 31 -1.95 6.27 -7.30
C GLY A 31 -1.72 5.16 -6.28
N VAL A 32 -1.58 3.93 -6.77
CA VAL A 32 -1.21 2.73 -6.00
C VAL A 32 0.02 2.08 -6.63
N ASP A 33 0.83 1.35 -5.86
CA ASP A 33 2.00 0.66 -6.41
C ASP A 33 1.52 -0.24 -7.54
N ARG A 34 2.09 -0.07 -8.74
CA ARG A 34 1.66 -0.80 -9.94
C ARG A 34 1.68 -2.31 -9.70
N ARG A 35 2.62 -2.82 -8.89
CA ARG A 35 2.75 -4.25 -8.60
C ARG A 35 1.55 -4.80 -7.85
N CYS A 36 0.85 -3.96 -7.08
CA CYS A 36 -0.36 -4.36 -6.38
C CYS A 36 -1.52 -4.68 -7.33
N VAL A 37 -1.43 -4.31 -8.62
CA VAL A 37 -2.56 -4.43 -9.57
C VAL A 37 -2.16 -4.98 -10.94
N GLU A 38 -0.89 -5.33 -11.14
CA GLU A 38 -0.34 -5.80 -12.42
C GLU A 38 0.20 -7.24 -12.35
N GLY A 39 -0.59 -8.13 -11.77
CA GLY A 39 -0.28 -9.56 -11.67
C GLY A 39 -1.54 -10.41 -11.72
N GLU A 40 -1.43 -11.65 -11.25
CA GLU A 40 -2.59 -12.51 -11.03
C GLU A 40 -3.30 -12.08 -9.74
N PRO A 41 -4.57 -11.62 -9.79
CA PRO A 41 -5.26 -11.14 -8.61
C PRO A 41 -5.62 -12.26 -7.63
N VAL A 42 -5.65 -11.93 -6.34
CA VAL A 42 -6.22 -12.82 -5.31
C VAL A 42 -7.71 -12.57 -5.23
N ALA A 43 -8.50 -13.50 -5.77
CA ALA A 43 -9.96 -13.43 -5.71
C ALA A 43 -10.46 -13.39 -4.25
N GLY A 44 -11.38 -12.46 -3.99
CA GLY A 44 -12.00 -12.25 -2.70
C GLY A 44 -11.03 -11.77 -1.62
N ALA A 45 -9.90 -11.16 -1.95
CA ALA A 45 -8.99 -10.61 -0.95
C ALA A 45 -9.70 -9.57 -0.07
N TYR A 46 -9.28 -9.47 1.19
CA TYR A 46 -9.74 -8.46 2.11
C TYR A 46 -8.86 -7.22 2.00
N VAL A 47 -9.51 -6.07 1.95
CA VAL A 47 -8.87 -4.77 1.80
C VAL A 47 -9.19 -3.94 3.03
N HIS A 48 -8.17 -3.48 3.75
CA HIS A 48 -8.29 -2.40 4.70
C HIS A 48 -7.91 -1.10 4.01
N LEU A 49 -8.91 -0.30 3.70
CA LEU A 49 -8.76 1.00 3.10
C LEU A 49 -8.79 2.05 4.22
N CYS A 50 -7.65 2.67 4.46
CA CYS A 50 -7.49 3.78 5.39
C CYS A 50 -7.33 5.06 4.57
N ALA A 51 -8.42 5.78 4.29
CA ALA A 51 -8.38 6.91 3.36
C ALA A 51 -9.30 8.07 3.76
N LEU A 52 -8.92 9.28 3.35
CA LEU A 52 -9.77 10.46 3.44
C LEU A 52 -10.78 10.44 2.29
N ALA A 53 -12.07 10.49 2.64
CA ALA A 53 -13.17 10.50 1.67
C ALA A 53 -13.34 11.85 0.96
N ASP A 54 -12.72 12.92 1.47
CA ASP A 54 -12.73 14.24 0.87
C ASP A 54 -11.70 14.31 -0.27
N ASP A 55 -12.18 14.69 -1.47
CA ASP A 55 -11.40 14.78 -2.70
C ASP A 55 -10.25 15.81 -2.60
N ASP A 56 -10.43 16.85 -1.79
CA ASP A 56 -9.45 17.92 -1.59
C ASP A 56 -8.43 17.59 -0.48
N ALA A 57 -8.67 16.55 0.31
CA ALA A 57 -7.86 16.28 1.49
C ALA A 57 -6.50 15.68 1.12
N ARG A 58 -5.41 16.42 1.34
CA ARG A 58 -4.04 16.02 0.98
C ARG A 58 -3.15 16.02 2.21
N VAL A 59 -2.51 14.89 2.49
CA VAL A 59 -1.59 14.77 3.63
C VAL A 59 -0.15 14.67 3.10
N PRO A 60 0.75 15.60 3.46
CA PRO A 60 2.15 15.52 3.09
C PRO A 60 2.80 14.23 3.58
N TYR A 61 3.60 13.59 2.74
CA TYR A 61 4.33 12.38 3.11
C TYR A 61 5.33 12.60 4.25
N ASP A 62 5.87 13.81 4.38
CA ASP A 62 6.86 14.18 5.39
C ASP A 62 6.24 14.55 6.74
N GLN A 63 4.91 14.53 6.88
CA GLN A 63 4.28 14.67 8.18
C GLN A 63 4.79 13.59 9.15
N PRO A 64 5.21 13.97 10.38
CA PRO A 64 5.77 13.03 11.35
C PRO A 64 4.89 11.81 11.60
N GLU A 65 3.58 12.00 11.64
CA GLU A 65 2.57 10.98 11.89
C GLU A 65 2.50 9.96 10.74
N VAL A 66 2.54 10.43 9.49
CA VAL A 66 2.60 9.58 8.29
C VAL A 66 3.91 8.78 8.29
N GLN A 67 5.02 9.42 8.61
CA GLN A 67 6.32 8.77 8.69
C GLN A 67 6.38 7.74 9.83
N GLN A 68 5.69 7.98 10.95
CA GLN A 68 5.61 7.02 12.03
C GLN A 68 4.75 5.81 11.64
N ALA A 69 3.59 6.01 11.01
CA ALA A 69 2.75 4.90 10.54
C ALA A 69 3.50 4.01 9.53
N ARG A 70 4.28 4.60 8.63
CA ARG A 70 5.13 3.86 7.68
C ARG A 70 6.24 3.08 8.39
N ARG A 71 6.87 3.68 9.40
CA ARG A 71 7.89 3.00 10.22
C ARG A 71 7.30 1.82 10.97
N ASP A 72 6.15 1.99 11.59
CA ASP A 72 5.41 0.91 12.27
C ASP A 72 5.00 -0.19 11.29
N ALA A 73 4.56 0.21 10.08
CA ALA A 73 4.21 -0.72 9.02
C ALA A 73 5.37 -1.68 8.73
N LEU A 74 6.56 -1.12 8.56
CA LEU A 74 7.79 -1.89 8.28
C LEU A 74 8.31 -2.66 9.49
N ALA A 75 8.28 -2.04 10.66
CA ALA A 75 8.94 -2.56 11.85
C ALA A 75 8.24 -3.82 12.37
N TRP A 76 6.91 -3.88 12.31
CA TRP A 76 6.16 -4.98 12.92
C TRP A 76 4.90 -5.38 12.17
N TRP A 77 4.17 -4.46 11.53
CA TRP A 77 2.87 -4.78 10.93
C TRP A 77 3.01 -5.76 9.77
N VAL A 78 3.87 -5.41 8.82
CA VAL A 78 4.16 -6.24 7.65
C VAL A 78 4.76 -7.60 8.05
N PRO A 79 5.77 -7.68 8.94
CA PRO A 79 6.22 -8.96 9.50
C PRO A 79 5.11 -9.78 10.17
N MET A 80 4.23 -9.14 10.92
CA MET A 80 3.11 -9.81 11.61
C MET A 80 2.10 -10.41 10.63
N LEU A 81 1.82 -9.73 9.51
CA LEU A 81 0.92 -10.24 8.47
C LEU A 81 1.49 -11.45 7.74
N GLY A 82 2.82 -11.52 7.57
CA GLY A 82 3.50 -12.67 6.96
C GLY A 82 2.89 -13.08 5.61
N ASP A 83 2.63 -14.39 5.46
CA ASP A 83 2.03 -14.96 4.25
C ASP A 83 0.57 -14.55 4.00
N ASP A 84 -0.09 -13.94 4.99
CA ASP A 84 -1.44 -13.41 4.82
C ASP A 84 -1.44 -12.11 4.01
N LEU A 85 -0.32 -11.39 3.96
CA LEU A 85 -0.19 -10.17 3.18
C LEU A 85 -0.24 -10.48 1.68
N VAL A 86 -1.19 -9.85 0.98
CA VAL A 86 -1.21 -9.79 -0.48
C VAL A 86 -0.37 -8.60 -0.92
N CYS A 87 -0.71 -7.39 -0.49
CA CYS A 87 0.09 -6.21 -0.80
C CYS A 87 -0.22 -5.06 0.17
N LEU A 88 0.69 -4.10 0.25
CA LEU A 88 0.49 -2.85 0.98
C LEU A 88 0.99 -1.70 0.10
N SER A 89 0.25 -0.59 0.09
CA SER A 89 0.62 0.63 -0.65
C SER A 89 0.03 1.86 0.01
N THR A 90 0.78 2.96 0.03
CA THR A 90 0.17 4.28 0.23
C THR A 90 -0.66 4.65 -1.00
N LEU A 91 -1.64 5.55 -0.84
CA LEU A 91 -2.46 6.09 -1.92
C LEU A 91 -1.95 7.47 -2.27
N SER A 92 -1.19 7.61 -3.36
CA SER A 92 -0.60 8.90 -3.76
C SER A 92 -1.63 9.81 -4.43
N VAL A 93 -1.59 11.09 -4.11
CA VAL A 93 -2.38 12.12 -4.80
C VAL A 93 -1.50 12.82 -5.84
N ASP A 94 -0.28 13.13 -5.43
CA ASP A 94 0.77 13.71 -6.25
C ASP A 94 2.15 13.28 -5.69
N ALA A 95 3.21 13.93 -6.13
CA ALA A 95 4.59 13.56 -5.76
C ALA A 95 4.91 13.75 -4.27
N VAL A 96 4.14 14.54 -3.53
CA VAL A 96 4.45 14.90 -2.13
C VAL A 96 3.29 14.66 -1.17
N HIS A 97 2.10 14.32 -1.66
CA HIS A 97 0.93 14.03 -0.84
C HIS A 97 0.37 12.62 -1.02
N CYS A 98 -0.17 12.07 0.07
CA CYS A 98 -1.03 10.90 0.07
C CYS A 98 -2.48 11.24 0.50
N ALA A 99 -3.38 10.34 0.13
CA ALA A 99 -4.79 10.33 0.54
C ALA A 99 -5.08 9.26 1.61
N GLY A 100 -4.10 8.40 1.91
CA GLY A 100 -4.31 7.23 2.74
C GLY A 100 -3.34 6.09 2.43
N ALA A 101 -3.76 4.88 2.80
CA ALA A 101 -3.10 3.63 2.48
C ALA A 101 -4.11 2.50 2.29
N VAL A 102 -3.64 1.45 1.62
CA VAL A 102 -4.36 0.21 1.44
C VAL A 102 -3.48 -0.95 1.92
N THR A 103 -4.04 -1.77 2.82
CA THR A 103 -3.46 -3.06 3.21
C THR A 103 -4.39 -4.16 2.69
N VAL A 104 -3.84 -5.12 1.95
CA VAL A 104 -4.61 -6.22 1.36
C VAL A 104 -4.10 -7.54 1.91
N THR A 105 -5.00 -8.37 2.40
CA THR A 105 -4.69 -9.65 3.03
C THR A 105 -5.66 -10.75 2.58
N ARG A 106 -5.30 -12.01 2.80
CA ARG A 106 -6.21 -13.14 2.54
C ARG A 106 -7.25 -13.27 3.67
N THR A 107 -6.97 -12.77 4.87
CA THR A 107 -7.92 -12.73 6.00
C THR A 107 -7.99 -11.36 6.68
N PRO A 108 -9.11 -10.95 7.29
CA PRO A 108 -9.26 -9.61 7.85
C PRO A 108 -8.78 -9.47 9.31
N ARG A 109 -8.14 -10.51 9.87
CA ARG A 109 -8.04 -10.70 11.34
C ARG A 109 -7.27 -9.60 12.06
N SER A 110 -6.28 -9.01 11.40
CA SER A 110 -5.32 -8.12 12.05
C SER A 110 -5.58 -6.63 11.79
N PHE A 111 -6.61 -6.27 11.01
CA PHE A 111 -6.82 -4.87 10.57
C PHE A 111 -7.06 -3.87 11.71
N ALA A 112 -7.47 -4.33 12.90
CA ALA A 112 -7.58 -3.47 14.08
C ALA A 112 -6.23 -2.85 14.48
N ASP A 113 -5.12 -3.51 14.13
CA ASP A 113 -3.76 -3.06 14.44
C ASP A 113 -3.11 -2.31 13.26
N ASP A 114 -3.82 -2.02 12.16
CA ASP A 114 -3.23 -1.32 11.02
C ASP A 114 -2.72 0.08 11.44
N PRO A 115 -1.41 0.38 11.28
CA PRO A 115 -0.85 1.68 11.67
C PRO A 115 -1.52 2.86 10.98
N PHE A 116 -2.01 2.69 9.75
CA PHE A 116 -2.65 3.76 8.98
C PHE A 116 -4.06 4.09 9.47
N ALA A 117 -4.73 3.17 10.18
CA ALA A 117 -6.05 3.41 10.77
C ALA A 117 -6.02 4.45 11.92
N ARG A 118 -4.83 4.77 12.43
CA ARG A 118 -4.61 5.83 13.41
C ARG A 118 -4.68 7.23 12.78
N LEU A 119 -4.45 7.31 11.47
CA LEU A 119 -4.37 8.58 10.71
C LEU A 119 -5.60 8.81 9.86
N PHE A 120 -6.18 7.74 9.34
CA PHE A 120 -7.27 7.80 8.37
C PHE A 120 -8.44 6.92 8.81
N PRO A 121 -9.69 7.31 8.48
CA PRO A 121 -10.83 6.44 8.66
C PRO A 121 -10.62 5.10 7.94
N GLY A 122 -10.68 4.00 8.70
CA GLY A 122 -10.54 2.63 8.20
C GLY A 122 -11.86 2.02 7.76
N ARG A 123 -11.83 1.30 6.63
CA ARG A 123 -12.94 0.52 6.08
C ARG A 123 -12.42 -0.83 5.62
N VAL A 124 -13.19 -1.89 5.88
CA VAL A 124 -12.87 -3.24 5.40
C VAL A 124 -13.79 -3.60 4.26
N LEU A 125 -13.22 -3.94 3.10
CA LEU A 125 -13.91 -4.32 1.87
C LEU A 125 -13.35 -5.62 1.30
N ARG A 126 -14.07 -6.22 0.35
CA ARG A 126 -13.59 -7.32 -0.49
C ARG A 126 -13.17 -6.79 -1.85
N SER A 127 -12.17 -7.42 -2.47
CA SER A 127 -11.68 -7.04 -3.79
C SER A 127 -11.11 -8.22 -4.56
N ASP A 128 -11.21 -8.13 -5.89
CA ASP A 128 -10.65 -9.10 -6.85
C ASP A 128 -9.58 -8.45 -7.74
N VAL A 129 -9.11 -7.25 -7.43
CA VAL A 129 -8.17 -6.50 -8.30
C VAL A 129 -6.72 -6.51 -7.81
N PHE A 130 -6.48 -6.96 -6.59
CA PHE A 130 -5.17 -6.86 -5.95
C PHE A 130 -4.34 -8.12 -6.11
N CYS A 131 -3.05 -7.92 -6.39
CA CYS A 131 -2.08 -8.95 -6.72
C CYS A 131 -1.06 -9.10 -5.58
N PRO A 132 -0.54 -10.31 -5.33
CA PRO A 132 0.53 -10.52 -4.35
C PRO A 132 1.78 -9.74 -4.73
N VAL A 133 2.30 -8.93 -3.82
CA VAL A 133 3.56 -8.19 -3.98
C VAL A 133 4.53 -8.73 -2.96
N ALA A 134 5.69 -9.16 -3.47
CA ALA A 134 6.75 -9.59 -2.60
C ALA A 134 7.19 -8.42 -1.68
N PRO A 135 7.51 -8.74 -0.43
CA PRO A 135 8.25 -7.87 0.46
C PRO A 135 9.38 -7.10 -0.20
N PRO A 136 9.57 -5.81 0.12
CA PRO A 136 10.87 -5.26 -0.16
C PRO A 136 11.94 -5.97 0.68
N ALA A 137 13.05 -6.35 0.05
CA ALA A 137 14.21 -6.84 0.77
C ALA A 137 14.92 -5.67 1.48
N GLY A 138 14.96 -5.68 2.82
CA GLY A 138 15.78 -4.76 3.63
C GLY A 138 15.07 -3.48 4.09
N PRO A 139 15.75 -2.64 4.92
CA PRO A 139 15.26 -1.33 5.31
C PRO A 139 15.24 -0.43 4.06
N VAL A 140 14.13 -0.41 3.34
CA VAL A 140 14.03 0.36 2.10
C VAL A 140 14.12 1.84 2.40
N LEU A 141 15.15 2.48 1.86
CA LEU A 141 15.19 3.92 1.67
C LEU A 141 14.12 4.28 0.63
N GLU A 142 13.24 5.21 1.00
CA GLU A 142 12.28 5.88 0.13
C GLU A 142 12.93 6.30 -1.18
N ARG A 143 12.50 5.71 -2.31
CA ARG A 143 12.91 6.21 -3.62
C ARG A 143 12.01 7.38 -3.97
N TYR A 144 12.54 8.59 -3.78
CA TYR A 144 12.02 9.84 -4.34
C TYR A 144 11.76 9.69 -5.85
N ALA A 145 10.54 9.28 -6.22
CA ALA A 145 10.02 9.25 -7.59
C ALA A 145 8.48 9.14 -7.66
N GLY A 146 7.76 9.37 -6.56
CA GLY A 146 6.28 9.19 -6.51
C GLY A 146 5.82 7.73 -6.64
N ALA A 147 6.72 6.77 -6.42
CA ALA A 147 6.42 5.34 -6.38
C ALA A 147 5.76 4.98 -5.03
N PRO A 148 4.56 4.39 -5.03
CA PRO A 148 3.94 3.91 -3.80
C PRO A 148 4.74 2.76 -3.22
N TRP A 149 4.75 2.69 -1.90
CA TRP A 149 5.64 1.84 -1.12
C TRP A 149 5.28 0.35 -1.23
N PRO A 150 6.19 -0.59 -1.58
CA PRO A 150 5.92 -2.01 -1.37
C PRO A 150 6.16 -2.40 0.09
N GLY A 151 5.26 -3.18 0.68
CA GLY A 151 5.46 -3.84 1.97
C GLY A 151 5.38 -5.36 1.83
N GLY A 152 6.21 -6.07 2.58
CA GLY A 152 6.14 -7.52 2.85
C GLY A 152 7.27 -7.97 3.81
N ALA A 153 7.20 -9.22 4.28
CA ALA A 153 8.07 -9.93 5.23
C ALA A 153 9.51 -10.31 4.79
N PHE A 154 10.40 -10.48 5.79
CA PHE A 154 11.75 -11.02 5.61
C PHE A 154 11.72 -12.56 5.54
N GLU A 155 12.60 -13.16 4.71
CA GLU A 155 12.89 -14.59 4.81
C GLU A 155 13.45 -14.91 6.21
N THR A 156 12.96 -16.00 6.80
CA THR A 156 13.53 -16.52 8.05
C THR A 156 14.94 -17.06 7.75
N PRO A 157 15.98 -16.75 8.55
CA PRO A 157 17.29 -17.35 8.35
C PRO A 157 17.15 -18.87 8.43
N SER A 158 17.67 -19.58 7.41
CA SER A 158 17.92 -21.01 7.55
C SER A 158 18.93 -21.19 8.68
N GLU A 159 18.57 -21.99 9.68
CA GLU A 159 19.50 -22.42 10.71
C GLU A 159 20.68 -23.14 10.05
N GLY A 160 21.85 -22.50 10.02
CA GLY A 160 23.11 -23.15 9.70
C GLY A 160 24.00 -22.36 8.77
N GLY A 161 24.87 -21.52 9.33
CA GLY A 161 25.99 -20.96 8.57
C GLY A 161 26.75 -19.85 9.27
N HIS A 162 27.46 -20.17 10.36
CA HIS A 162 28.74 -19.50 10.68
C HIS A 162 29.86 -20.22 9.91
N PRO A 163 30.95 -19.57 9.49
CA PRO A 163 31.69 -18.54 10.24
C PRO A 163 31.62 -17.13 9.66
#